data_AF-A0A522ZAJ9-F1
#
_entry.id   AF-A0A522ZAJ9-F1
#
_cell.length_a   1.000
_cell.length_b   1.000
_cell.length_c   1.000
_cell.angle_alpha   90.00
_cell.angle_beta   90.00
_cell.angle_gamma   90.00
#
_symmetry.space_group_name_H-M   'P 1'
#
loop_
_entity.id
_entity.type
_entity.pdbx_description
1 polymer ?
#
loop_
_entity_poly.entity_id
_entity_poly.type
_entity_poly.pdbx_seq_one_letter_code
_entity_poly.pdbx_strand_id
1 'polypeptide(L)' 'MMTITFALLLAAFVFNLSDLPRTAMACLFLCFALVTGIFLWEIYSPDYGFRMPWLQVDLRHVVTAESA' A
#
# COMPACT_ATOMS: atom_id res chain seq x y z
N MET A 1 -6.70 9.63 1.48
CA MET A 1 -5.83 8.70 0.73
C MET A 1 -4.34 8.99 0.93
N MET A 2 -3.83 10.22 0.76
CA MET A 2 -2.47 10.58 1.22
C MET A 2 -2.43 11.45 2.48
N THR A 3 -3.42 12.33 2.66
CA THR A 3 -3.48 13.28 3.79
C THR A 3 -3.51 12.59 5.15
N ILE A 4 -4.22 11.47 5.26
CA ILE A 4 -4.31 10.66 6.49
C ILE A 4 -2.95 10.04 6.82
N THR A 5 -2.23 9.52 5.82
CA THR A 5 -0.88 8.97 5.99
C THR A 5 0.09 10.03 6.49
N PHE A 6 0.07 11.22 5.88
CA PHE A 6 0.89 12.35 6.34
C PHE A 6 0.53 12.80 7.75
N ALA A 7 -0.76 12.83 8.10
CA ALA A 7 -1.21 13.17 9.44
C ALA A 7 -0.73 12.15 10.49
N LEU A 8 -0.78 10.84 10.17
CA LEU A 8 -0.24 9.80 11.05
C LEU A 8 1.28 9.90 11.20
N LEU A 9 2.01 10.16 10.12
CA LEU A 9 3.46 10.36 10.18
C LEU A 9 3.84 11.60 11.00
N LEU A 10 3.09 12.69 10.85
CA LEU A 10 3.26 13.90 11.66
C LEU A 10 2.99 13.60 13.15
N ALA A 11 1.92 12.88 13.45
CA ALA A 11 1.61 12.48 14.83
C ALA A 11 2.72 11.60 15.42
N ALA A 12 3.22 10.60 14.66
CA ALA A 12 4.34 9.77 15.07
C ALA A 12 5.60 10.60 15.39
N PHE A 13 5.88 11.62 14.57
CA PHE A 13 6.99 12.55 14.79
C PHE A 13 6.81 13.39 16.07
N VAL A 14 5.61 13.93 16.31
CA VAL A 14 5.28 14.68 17.54
C VAL A 14 5.40 13.82 18.79
N PHE A 15 4.97 12.56 18.74
CA PHE A 15 5.12 11.62 19.86
C PHE A 15 6.58 11.25 20.13
N ASN A 16 7.38 11.14 19.08
CA ASN A 16 8.83 10.91 19.22
C ASN A 16 9.54 12.11 19.87
N LEU A 17 9.11 13.35 19.57
CA LEU A 17 9.62 14.56 20.22
C LEU A 17 9.21 14.67 21.70
N SER A 18 8.19 13.94 22.13
CA SER A 18 7.67 13.98 23.50
C SER A 18 8.23 12.88 24.40
N ASP A 19 9.34 12.22 24.00
CA ASP A 19 9.96 11.08 24.70
C ASP A 19 9.04 9.87 24.93
N LEU A 20 8.02 9.68 24.06
CA LEU A 20 7.16 8.48 24.07
C LEU A 20 7.42 7.56 22.85
N PRO A 21 8.60 6.91 22.77
CA PRO A 21 9.00 6.11 21.61
C PRO A 21 8.05 4.93 21.35
N ARG A 22 7.47 4.35 22.40
CA ARG A 22 6.53 3.22 22.27
C ARG A 22 5.25 3.62 21.53
N THR A 23 4.74 4.83 21.78
CA THR A 23 3.57 5.35 21.06
C THR A 23 3.90 5.79 19.63
N ALA A 24 5.10 6.35 19.41
CA ALA A 24 5.59 6.65 18.07
C ALA A 24 5.68 5.37 17.21
N MET A 25 6.23 4.28 17.77
CA MET A 25 6.28 2.97 17.12
C MET A 25 4.89 2.44 16.75
N ALA A 26 3.93 2.52 17.68
CA ALA A 26 2.56 2.09 17.43
C ALA A 26 1.90 2.92 16.31
N CYS A 27 2.16 4.23 16.29
CA CYS A 27 1.64 5.13 15.26
C CYS A 27 2.24 4.83 13.87
N LEU A 28 3.55 4.54 13.81
CA LEU A 28 4.21 4.10 12.58
C LEU A 28 3.66 2.75 12.08
N PHE A 29 3.46 1.79 12.98
CA PHE A 29 2.89 0.49 12.63
C PHE A 29 1.46 0.63 12.11
N LEU A 30 0.65 1.47 12.74
CA LEU A 30 -0.71 1.77 12.29
C LEU A 30 -0.70 2.44 10.91
N CYS A 31 0.24 3.37 10.68
CA CYS A 31 0.42 4.02 9.38
C CYS A 31 0.81 3.02 8.29
N PHE A 32 1.72 2.10 8.60
CA PHE A 32 2.13 1.03 7.70
C PHE A 32 0.95 0.10 7.34
N ALA A 33 0.19 -0.36 8.33
CA ALA A 33 -0.97 -1.20 8.11
C ALA A 33 -2.03 -0.50 7.25
N LEU A 34 -2.27 0.80 7.50
CA LEU A 34 -3.24 1.59 6.76
C LEU A 34 -2.83 1.78 5.30
N VAL A 35 -1.57 2.15 5.04
CA VAL A 35 -1.02 2.27 3.68
C VAL A 35 -1.07 0.93 2.94
N THR A 36 -0.71 -0.15 3.62
CA THR A 36 -0.77 -1.50 3.06
C THR A 36 -2.20 -1.86 2.67
N GLY A 37 -3.17 -1.63 3.56
CA GLY A 37 -4.58 -1.88 3.28
C GLY A 37 -5.12 -1.06 2.10
N ILE A 38 -4.80 0.24 2.03
CA ILE A 38 -5.18 1.09 0.89
C ILE A 38 -4.54 0.57 -0.40
N PHE A 39 -3.26 0.23 -0.36
CA PHE A 39 -2.55 -0.28 -1.54
C PHE A 39 -3.16 -1.58 -2.07
N LEU A 40 -3.44 -2.55 -1.19
CA LEU A 40 -4.11 -3.80 -1.56
C LEU A 40 -5.52 -3.55 -2.10
N TRP A 41 -6.26 -2.62 -1.52
CA TRP A 41 -7.57 -2.23 -2.02
C TRP A 41 -7.50 -1.65 -3.44
N GLU A 42 -6.55 -0.73 -3.68
CA GLU A 42 -6.33 -0.11 -4.98
C GLU A 42 -5.98 -1.14 -6.05
N ILE A 43 -5.11 -2.10 -5.70
CA ILE A 43 -4.63 -3.13 -6.62
C ILE A 43 -5.71 -4.17 -6.95
N TYR A 44 -6.59 -4.47 -5.99
CA TYR A 44 -7.70 -5.40 -6.19
C TYR A 44 -8.94 -4.72 -6.79
N SER A 45 -8.90 -3.41 -7.02
CA SER A 45 -9.98 -2.70 -7.67
C SER A 45 -10.03 -3.05 -9.16
N PRO A 46 -11.17 -3.58 -9.68
CA PRO A 46 -11.29 -3.94 -11.08
C PRO A 46 -11.24 -2.74 -12.03
N ASP A 47 -11.58 -1.54 -11.54
CA ASP A 47 -11.55 -0.32 -12.34
C ASP A 47 -10.18 0.34 -12.41
N TYR A 48 -9.37 0.21 -11.36
CA TYR A 48 -8.05 0.85 -11.26
C TYR A 48 -6.92 -0.16 -11.35
N GLY A 49 -6.79 -1.05 -10.37
CA GLY A 49 -5.66 -1.98 -10.23
C GLY A 49 -5.43 -2.90 -11.42
N PHE A 50 -6.49 -3.54 -11.94
CA PHE A 50 -6.35 -4.50 -13.05
C PHE A 50 -6.12 -3.86 -14.43
N ARG A 51 -6.39 -2.55 -14.57
CA ARG A 51 -6.08 -1.82 -15.80
C ARG A 51 -4.66 -1.23 -15.81
N MET A 52 -3.94 -1.32 -14.70
CA MET A 52 -2.58 -0.81 -14.61
C MET A 52 -1.65 -1.58 -15.55
N PRO A 53 -0.97 -0.92 -16.51
CA PRO A 53 -0.15 -1.60 -17.52
C PRO A 53 0.97 -2.47 -16.94
N TRP A 54 1.47 -2.13 -15.76
CA TRP A 54 2.53 -2.86 -15.08
C TRP A 54 2.05 -4.10 -14.30
N LEU A 55 0.74 -4.23 -14.05
CA LEU A 55 0.14 -5.39 -13.38
C LEU A 55 -0.42 -6.41 -14.38
N GLN A 56 -0.56 -6.01 -15.64
CA GLN A 56 -0.95 -6.88 -16.74
C GLN A 56 0.18 -7.86 -17.03
N VAL A 57 0.16 -9.02 -16.38
CA VAL A 57 1.04 -10.13 -16.72
C VAL A 57 0.61 -10.61 -18.12
N ASP A 58 1.51 -10.50 -19.09
CA ASP A 58 1.23 -10.85 -20.49
C ASP A 58 0.97 -12.37 -20.59
N LEU A 59 -0.30 -12.76 -20.50
CA LEU A 59 -0.76 -14.14 -20.62
C LEU A 59 -0.53 -14.72 -22.03
N ARG A 60 -0.05 -13.94 -23.00
CA ARG A 60 0.20 -14.40 -24.37
C ARG A 60 1.20 -15.55 -24.46
N HIS A 61 2.11 -15.71 -23.50
CA HIS A 61 3.10 -16.79 -23.55
C HIS A 61 2.57 -18.18 -23.16
N VAL A 62 1.39 -18.29 -22.53
CA VAL A 62 0.83 -19.59 -22.10
C VAL A 62 0.00 -20.24 -23.22
N VAL A 63 -0.72 -19.44 -24.01
CA VAL A 63 -1.61 -19.97 -25.07
C VAL A 63 -0.84 -20.59 -26.23
N THR A 64 0.37 -20.12 -26.54
CA THR A 64 1.18 -20.68 -27.65
C THR A 64 1.87 -22.00 -27.32
N ALA A 65 1.94 -22.41 -26.05
CA ALA A 65 2.59 -23.66 -25.64
C ALA A 65 1.65 -24.87 -25.70
N GLU A 66 0.32 -24.67 -25.72
CA GLU A 66 -0.67 -25.75 -25.80
C GLU A 66 -1.05 -26.10 -27.25
N SER A 67 -0.65 -25.27 -28.22
CA SER A 67 -0.94 -25.45 -29.65
C SER A 67 0.27 -25.91 -30.48
N ALA A 68 1.32 -26.45 -29.87
CA ALA A 68 2.54 -26.91 -30.53
C ALA A 68 2.77 -28.42 -30.36
#